data_AF-A0A819MAG9-F1
#
_entry.id   AF-A0A819MAG9-F1
#
_cell.length_a   1.000
_cell.length_b   1.000
_cell.length_c   1.000
_cell.angle_alpha   90.00
_cell.angle_beta   90.00
_cell.angle_gamma   90.00
#
_symmetry.space_group_name_H-M   'P 1'
#
loop_
_entity.id
_entity.type
_entity.pdbx_description
1 polymer ?
#
loop_
_entity_poly.entity_id
_entity_poly.type
_entity_poly.pdbx_seq_one_letter_code
_entity_poly.pdbx_strand_id
1 'polypeptide(L)'
;LNYHIVDSDIIATRLVKEFNSARQRGEIHFLPLNVLDIQNNNLPKISGASPLIDQLQWIPKAEKAVRHVFNRIMLCEDFNSATRTARQYDVDCVTLDGDQVQRKGALTGGYIDKKVSRLELQHSIKQLSTILNKYEQEYKIIRNEIMNIDNEYNNIMAELQREDMKSKKN
;
A
#
# COMPACT_ATOMS: atom_id res chain seq x y z
N LEU A 1 2.19 -10.70 -3.34
CA LEU A 1 2.77 -10.12 -2.11
C LEU A 1 1.74 -10.20 -0.99
N ASN A 2 1.87 -11.16 -0.07
CA ASN A 2 1.00 -11.29 1.11
C ASN A 2 1.84 -11.36 2.41
N TYR A 3 2.96 -10.64 2.44
CA TYR A 3 3.86 -10.63 3.59
C TYR A 3 3.61 -9.37 4.42
N HIS A 4 3.53 -9.54 5.74
CA HIS A 4 3.40 -8.44 6.69
C HIS A 4 4.78 -8.06 7.22
N ILE A 5 5.18 -6.80 7.02
CA ILE A 5 6.44 -6.28 7.54
C ILE A 5 6.28 -6.01 9.03
N VAL A 6 7.19 -6.52 9.86
CA VAL A 6 7.19 -6.34 11.32
C VAL A 6 8.59 -5.98 11.80
N ASP A 7 8.68 -5.27 12.92
CA ASP A 7 9.96 -4.77 13.41
C ASP A 7 10.92 -5.90 13.84
N SER A 8 10.39 -6.96 14.45
CA SER A 8 11.21 -8.10 14.91
C SER A 8 10.60 -9.47 14.70
N ASP A 9 11.46 -10.48 14.63
CA ASP A 9 11.14 -11.91 14.64
C ASP A 9 10.39 -12.34 15.92
N ILE A 10 10.65 -11.67 17.05
CA ILE A 10 9.90 -11.85 18.30
C ILE A 10 8.43 -11.47 18.10
N ILE A 11 8.16 -10.31 17.47
CA ILE A 11 6.80 -9.86 17.16
C ILE A 11 6.13 -10.84 16.18
N ALA A 12 6.83 -11.23 15.11
CA ALA A 12 6.33 -12.21 14.15
C ALA A 12 5.90 -13.51 14.84
N THR A 13 6.76 -14.07 15.69
CA THR A 13 6.52 -15.32 16.40
C THR A 13 5.32 -15.22 17.34
N ARG A 14 5.18 -14.09 18.06
CA ARG A 14 4.01 -13.86 18.92
C ARG A 14 2.72 -13.80 18.10
N LEU A 15 2.71 -13.08 16.99
CA LEU A 15 1.53 -12.99 16.12
C LEU A 15 1.13 -14.35 15.54
N VAL A 16 2.09 -15.18 15.15
CA VAL A 16 1.82 -16.56 14.71
C VAL A 16 1.20 -17.40 15.83
N LYS A 17 1.71 -17.30 17.06
CA LYS A 17 1.14 -18.01 18.21
C LYS A 17 -0.31 -17.60 18.47
N GLU A 18 -0.61 -16.30 18.47
CA GLU A 18 -1.97 -15.80 18.66
C GLU A 18 -2.91 -16.25 17.54
N PHE A 19 -2.47 -16.20 16.27
CA PHE A 19 -3.26 -16.66 15.13
C PHE A 19 -3.66 -18.14 15.26
N ASN A 20 -2.71 -18.98 15.68
CA ASN A 20 -2.93 -20.39 15.90
C ASN A 20 -3.83 -20.67 17.12
N SER A 21 -3.59 -19.98 18.24
CA SER A 21 -4.42 -20.09 19.45
C SER A 21 -5.87 -19.69 19.20
N ALA A 22 -6.09 -18.68 18.37
CA ALA A 22 -7.41 -18.23 17.94
C ALA A 22 -8.05 -19.13 16.87
N ARG A 23 -7.39 -20.23 16.45
CA ARG A 23 -7.85 -21.18 15.43
C ARG A 23 -8.27 -20.51 14.12
N GLN A 24 -7.55 -19.46 13.74
CA GLN A 24 -7.78 -18.76 12.49
C GLN A 24 -7.41 -19.66 11.30
N ARG A 25 -8.17 -19.55 10.21
CA ARG A 25 -7.94 -20.33 8.99
C ARG A 25 -6.99 -19.59 8.05
N GLY A 26 -6.17 -20.33 7.32
CA GLY A 26 -5.27 -19.81 6.31
C GLY A 26 -3.83 -19.71 6.78
N GLU A 27 -3.01 -19.05 5.96
CA GLU A 27 -1.58 -18.87 6.21
C GLU A 27 -1.26 -17.38 6.32
N ILE A 28 -0.38 -17.04 7.24
CA ILE A 28 0.14 -15.69 7.43
C ILE A 28 1.66 -15.70 7.29
N HIS A 29 2.19 -14.73 6.56
CA HIS A 29 3.63 -14.61 6.34
C HIS A 29 4.13 -13.27 6.86
N PHE A 30 5.29 -13.29 7.52
CA PHE A 30 5.91 -12.10 8.08
C PHE A 30 7.32 -11.86 7.51
N LEU A 31 7.70 -10.60 7.38
CA LEU A 31 9.05 -10.13 7.05
C LEU A 31 9.60 -9.34 8.25
N PRO A 32 10.30 -10.00 9.18
CA PRO A 32 10.89 -9.37 10.36
C PRO A 32 12.15 -8.55 10.03
N LEU A 33 12.05 -7.23 10.12
CA LEU A 33 13.08 -6.29 9.70
C LEU A 33 14.41 -6.49 10.42
N ASN A 34 14.41 -6.86 11.70
CA ASN A 34 15.64 -7.05 12.46
C ASN A 34 16.55 -8.17 11.91
N VAL A 35 15.98 -9.27 11.40
CA VAL A 35 16.73 -10.44 10.93
C VAL A 35 16.89 -10.52 9.41
N LEU A 36 16.17 -9.70 8.64
CA LEU A 36 16.36 -9.67 7.19
C LEU A 36 17.82 -9.35 6.86
N ASP A 37 18.38 -10.01 5.84
CA ASP A 37 19.66 -9.64 5.26
C ASP A 37 19.42 -8.93 3.92
N ILE A 38 20.19 -7.87 3.67
CA ILE A 38 20.16 -7.11 2.43
C ILE A 38 21.51 -7.28 1.75
N GLN A 39 21.53 -8.05 0.67
CA GLN A 39 22.68 -8.03 -0.21
C GLN A 39 22.59 -6.82 -1.12
N ASN A 40 23.64 -5.99 -1.14
CA ASN A 40 23.76 -4.88 -2.08
C ASN A 40 24.16 -5.39 -3.46
N ASN A 41 23.19 -5.95 -4.19
CA ASN A 41 23.34 -6.29 -5.60
C ASN A 41 22.89 -5.10 -6.43
N ASN A 42 23.84 -4.25 -6.82
CA ASN A 42 23.56 -3.19 -7.78
C ASN A 42 23.48 -3.80 -9.18
N LEU A 43 22.26 -4.13 -9.60
CA LEU A 43 22.01 -4.66 -10.93
C LEU A 43 22.14 -3.54 -11.98
N PRO A 44 22.88 -3.76 -13.08
CA PRO A 44 23.03 -2.73 -14.11
C PRO A 44 21.74 -2.58 -14.93
N LYS A 45 21.50 -1.37 -15.43
CA LYS A 45 20.53 -1.16 -16.52
C LYS A 45 21.18 -1.57 -17.83
N ILE A 46 20.52 -2.44 -18.58
CA ILE A 46 21.00 -2.97 -19.86
C ILE A 46 19.91 -2.82 -20.92
N SER A 47 20.26 -2.98 -22.18
CA SER A 47 19.28 -2.91 -23.27
C SER A 47 18.21 -3.99 -23.07
N GLY A 48 16.94 -3.58 -22.96
CA GLY A 48 15.81 -4.48 -22.77
C GLY A 48 15.63 -5.04 -21.36
N ALA A 49 16.42 -4.60 -20.36
CA ALA A 49 16.18 -4.98 -18.97
C ALA A 49 16.65 -3.91 -17.95
N SER A 50 15.86 -3.72 -16.90
CA SER A 50 16.19 -2.80 -15.79
C SER A 50 15.84 -3.41 -14.44
N PRO A 51 16.48 -2.99 -13.34
CA PRO A 51 16.13 -3.48 -12.01
C PRO A 51 14.67 -3.15 -11.68
N LEU A 52 13.87 -4.14 -11.29
CA LEU A 52 12.46 -3.93 -10.96
C LEU A 52 12.30 -2.97 -9.77
N ILE A 53 13.25 -3.00 -8.84
CA ILE A 53 13.23 -2.15 -7.65
C ILE A 53 13.26 -0.66 -7.98
N ASP A 54 13.85 -0.25 -9.12
CA ASP A 54 13.91 1.14 -9.56
C ASP A 54 12.54 1.71 -9.95
N GLN A 55 11.55 0.83 -10.19
CA GLN A 55 10.18 1.20 -10.54
C GLN A 55 9.26 1.32 -9.32
N LEU A 56 9.79 1.05 -8.11
CA LEU A 56 9.00 1.01 -6.89
C LEU A 56 9.20 2.27 -6.05
N GLN A 57 8.15 2.64 -5.33
CA GLN A 57 8.19 3.66 -4.29
C GLN A 57 7.83 3.04 -2.95
N TRP A 58 8.58 3.37 -1.90
CA TRP A 58 8.35 2.84 -0.56
C TRP A 58 8.64 3.88 0.51
N ILE A 59 8.07 3.65 1.69
CA ILE A 59 8.42 4.41 2.90
C ILE A 59 9.77 3.94 3.44
N PRO A 60 10.61 4.82 4.02
CA PRO A 60 11.95 4.45 4.50
C PRO A 60 11.97 3.25 5.45
N LYS A 61 10.95 3.11 6.31
CA LYS A 61 10.81 1.97 7.25
C LYS A 61 10.71 0.61 6.55
N ALA A 62 10.22 0.58 5.31
CA ALA A 62 10.03 -0.66 4.54
C ALA A 62 11.24 -1.02 3.66
N GLU A 63 12.27 -0.17 3.58
CA GLU A 63 13.37 -0.31 2.62
C GLU A 63 14.05 -1.68 2.68
N LYS A 64 14.33 -2.16 3.89
CA LYS A 64 14.97 -3.45 4.11
C LYS A 64 14.14 -4.63 3.57
N ALA A 65 12.82 -4.59 3.74
CA ALA A 65 11.92 -5.60 3.20
C ALA A 65 11.79 -5.50 1.68
N VAL A 66 11.68 -4.28 1.13
CA VAL A 66 11.58 -4.06 -0.32
C VAL A 66 12.84 -4.54 -1.02
N ARG A 67 14.03 -4.18 -0.51
CA ARG A 67 15.29 -4.67 -1.06
C ARG A 67 15.41 -6.18 -0.95
N HIS A 68 15.02 -6.77 0.18
CA HIS A 68 15.07 -8.23 0.33
C HIS A 68 14.27 -8.97 -0.76
N VAL A 69 13.09 -8.45 -1.12
CA VAL A 69 12.22 -9.08 -2.13
C VAL A 69 12.65 -8.75 -3.56
N PHE A 70 13.00 -7.50 -3.85
CA PHE A 70 13.11 -7.00 -5.23
C PHE A 70 14.54 -6.78 -5.73
N ASN A 71 15.56 -6.84 -4.88
CA ASN A 71 16.93 -6.48 -5.29
C ASN A 71 17.62 -7.51 -6.21
N ARG A 72 16.94 -8.61 -6.54
CA ARG A 72 17.41 -9.65 -7.46
C ARG A 72 16.43 -9.89 -8.61
N ILE A 73 15.52 -8.96 -8.85
CA ILE A 73 14.50 -9.07 -9.89
C ILE A 73 14.75 -8.00 -10.96
N MET A 74 14.89 -8.44 -12.21
CA MET A 74 14.97 -7.58 -13.40
C MET A 74 13.62 -7.54 -14.11
N LEU A 75 13.18 -6.36 -14.51
CA LEU A 75 12.09 -6.15 -15.44
C LEU A 75 12.64 -6.16 -16.87
N CYS A 76 12.10 -7.04 -17.72
CA CYS A 76 12.52 -7.23 -19.10
C CYS A 76 11.41 -6.87 -20.08
N GLU A 77 11.78 -6.43 -21.28
CA GLU A 77 10.80 -6.10 -22.34
C GLU A 77 10.09 -7.35 -22.88
N ASP A 78 10.85 -8.43 -23.11
CA ASP A 78 10.37 -9.65 -23.72
C ASP A 78 10.97 -10.92 -23.10
N PHE A 79 10.40 -12.07 -23.42
CA PHE A 79 10.77 -13.38 -22.88
C PHE A 79 12.21 -13.80 -23.22
N ASN A 80 12.70 -13.46 -24.42
CA ASN A 80 14.06 -13.79 -24.84
C ASN A 80 15.07 -12.96 -24.05
N SER A 81 14.78 -11.67 -23.85
CA SER A 81 15.57 -10.77 -23.02
C SER A 81 15.59 -11.20 -21.56
N ALA A 82 14.46 -11.66 -21.02
CA ALA A 82 14.38 -12.26 -19.68
C ALA A 82 15.24 -13.51 -19.54
N THR A 83 15.17 -14.44 -20.51
CA THR A 83 15.94 -15.69 -20.49
C THR A 83 17.45 -15.46 -20.54
N ARG A 84 17.91 -14.53 -21.40
CA ARG A 84 19.33 -14.16 -21.48
C ARG A 84 19.80 -13.50 -20.18
N THR A 85 19.03 -12.53 -19.69
CA THR A 85 19.38 -11.75 -18.49
C THR A 85 19.47 -12.62 -17.25
N ALA A 86 18.49 -13.51 -17.04
CA ALA A 86 18.45 -14.40 -15.87
C ALA A 86 19.70 -15.28 -15.77
N ARG A 87 20.16 -15.83 -16.90
CA ARG A 87 21.36 -16.69 -16.96
C ARG A 87 22.65 -15.89 -16.83
N GLN A 88 22.72 -14.72 -17.48
CA GLN A 88 23.94 -13.92 -17.51
C GLN A 88 24.25 -13.28 -16.15
N TYR A 89 23.22 -12.86 -15.40
CA TYR A 89 23.38 -12.10 -14.17
C TYR A 89 22.97 -12.86 -12.90
N ASP A 90 22.55 -14.13 -13.02
CA ASP A 90 22.02 -14.95 -11.90
C ASP A 90 20.88 -14.23 -11.14
N VAL A 91 19.91 -13.73 -11.88
CA VAL A 91 18.77 -12.95 -11.38
C VAL A 91 17.45 -13.57 -11.81
N ASP A 92 16.40 -13.25 -11.05
CA ASP A 92 15.04 -13.55 -11.46
C ASP A 92 14.57 -12.44 -12.40
N CYS A 93 13.82 -12.78 -13.45
CA CYS A 93 13.35 -11.85 -14.46
C CYS A 93 11.82 -11.92 -14.58
N VAL A 94 11.20 -10.78 -14.85
CA VAL A 94 9.77 -10.67 -15.16
C VAL A 94 9.58 -9.80 -16.39
N THR A 95 8.67 -10.18 -17.29
CA THR A 95 8.32 -9.36 -18.47
C THR A 95 7.17 -8.41 -18.16
N LEU A 96 6.94 -7.41 -19.02
CA LEU A 96 5.78 -6.51 -18.93
C LEU A 96 4.44 -7.25 -19.05
N ASP A 97 4.43 -8.38 -19.78
CA ASP A 97 3.26 -9.24 -19.95
C ASP A 97 3.02 -10.18 -18.75
N GLY A 98 3.97 -10.25 -17.81
CA GLY A 98 3.87 -11.03 -16.58
C GLY A 98 4.50 -12.41 -16.62
N ASP A 99 5.22 -12.76 -17.69
CA ASP A 99 6.03 -13.97 -17.75
C ASP A 99 7.22 -13.85 -16.79
N GLN A 100 7.59 -14.95 -16.15
CA GLN A 100 8.68 -15.01 -15.18
C GLN A 100 9.71 -16.05 -15.59
N VAL A 101 10.97 -15.67 -15.47
CA VAL A 101 12.13 -16.55 -15.64
C VAL A 101 12.92 -16.52 -14.35
N GLN A 102 12.95 -17.64 -13.63
CA GLN A 102 13.77 -17.77 -12.43
C GLN A 102 15.21 -18.05 -12.83
N ARG A 103 16.17 -17.57 -12.02
CA ARG A 103 17.60 -17.82 -12.23
C ARG A 103 17.96 -19.31 -12.31
N LYS A 104 17.17 -20.15 -11.61
CA LYS A 104 17.32 -21.62 -11.59
C LYS A 104 16.71 -22.31 -12.81
N GLY A 105 16.22 -21.56 -13.79
CA GLY A 105 15.70 -22.06 -15.06
C GLY A 105 14.22 -22.42 -15.06
N ALA A 106 13.49 -22.18 -13.97
CA ALA A 106 12.04 -22.31 -13.99
C ALA A 106 11.42 -21.17 -14.79
N LEU A 107 10.47 -21.51 -15.66
CA LEU A 107 9.77 -20.58 -16.54
C LEU A 107 8.29 -20.62 -16.18
N THR A 108 7.67 -19.46 -16.01
CA THR A 108 6.24 -19.33 -15.74
C THR A 108 5.65 -18.32 -16.71
N GLY A 109 4.57 -18.68 -17.38
CA GLY A 109 3.89 -17.82 -18.32
C GLY A 109 2.48 -18.34 -18.61
N GLY A 110 1.76 -17.62 -19.45
CA GLY A 110 0.40 -17.98 -19.87
C GLY A 110 -0.60 -16.84 -19.69
N TYR A 111 -1.89 -17.16 -19.89
CA TYR A 111 -2.95 -16.16 -19.78
C TYR A 111 -3.24 -15.82 -18.31
N ILE A 112 -3.17 -14.52 -17.98
CA ILE A 112 -3.53 -13.99 -16.67
C ILE A 112 -4.75 -13.10 -16.83
N ASP A 113 -5.86 -13.46 -16.17
CA ASP A 113 -7.03 -12.57 -16.10
C ASP A 113 -6.72 -11.37 -15.20
N LYS A 114 -6.52 -10.20 -15.83
CA LYS A 114 -6.22 -8.94 -15.14
C LYS A 114 -7.34 -8.51 -14.18
N LYS A 115 -8.58 -8.98 -14.35
CA LYS A 115 -9.70 -8.67 -13.43
C LYS A 115 -9.50 -9.25 -12.03
N VAL A 116 -8.68 -10.30 -11.91
CA VAL A 116 -8.38 -10.98 -10.63
C VAL A 116 -7.07 -10.45 -10.02
N SER A 117 -6.50 -9.37 -10.55
CA SER A 117 -5.29 -8.78 -10.01
C SER A 117 -5.52 -8.24 -8.61
N ARG A 118 -4.96 -8.92 -7.61
CA ARG A 118 -4.98 -8.46 -6.21
C ARG A 118 -4.33 -7.09 -6.04
N LEU A 119 -3.34 -6.77 -6.88
CA LEU A 119 -2.66 -5.48 -6.83
C LEU A 119 -3.59 -4.36 -7.29
N GLU A 120 -4.35 -4.58 -8.36
CA GLU A 120 -5.37 -3.64 -8.85
C GLU A 120 -6.49 -3.45 -7.82
N LEU A 121 -6.92 -4.52 -7.16
CA LEU A 121 -7.88 -4.43 -6.05
C LEU A 121 -7.34 -3.59 -4.89
N GLN A 122 -6.09 -3.81 -4.47
CA GLN A 122 -5.46 -3.01 -3.42
C GLN A 122 -5.29 -1.54 -3.82
N HIS A 123 -4.93 -1.28 -5.09
CA HIS A 123 -4.86 0.07 -5.63
C HIS A 123 -6.22 0.77 -5.55
N SER A 124 -7.27 0.09 -6.01
CA SER A 124 -8.65 0.58 -5.96
C SER A 124 -9.11 0.87 -4.52
N ILE A 125 -8.83 -0.05 -3.59
CA ILE A 125 -9.13 0.15 -2.16
C ILE A 125 -8.43 1.41 -1.64
N LYS A 126 -7.13 1.59 -1.91
CA LYS A 126 -6.37 2.76 -1.48
C LYS A 126 -6.94 4.07 -2.04
N GLN A 127 -7.30 4.09 -3.32
CA GLN A 127 -7.93 5.25 -3.95
C GLN A 127 -9.26 5.59 -3.28
N LEU A 128 -10.14 4.59 -3.11
CA LEU A 128 -11.43 4.76 -2.47
C LEU A 128 -11.31 5.22 -1.01
N SER A 129 -10.38 4.66 -0.24
CA SER A 129 -10.11 5.10 1.14
C SER A 129 -9.60 6.54 1.22
N THR A 130 -8.85 7.00 0.22
CA THR A 130 -8.39 8.39 0.13
C THR A 130 -9.57 9.33 -0.15
N ILE A 131 -10.43 8.95 -1.08
CA ILE A 131 -11.66 9.69 -1.42
C ILE A 131 -12.61 9.73 -0.21
N LEU A 132 -12.79 8.61 0.49
CA LEU A 132 -13.62 8.54 1.69
C LEU A 132 -13.11 9.49 2.77
N ASN A 133 -11.81 9.44 3.09
CA ASN A 133 -11.21 10.37 4.05
C ASN A 133 -11.43 11.83 3.66
N LYS A 134 -11.31 12.17 2.37
CA LYS A 134 -11.59 13.53 1.88
C LYS A 134 -13.03 13.94 2.18
N TYR A 135 -14.01 13.11 1.80
CA TYR A 135 -15.42 13.42 2.05
C TYR A 135 -15.78 13.45 3.54
N GLU A 136 -15.15 12.61 4.36
CA GLU A 136 -15.34 12.67 5.82
C GLU A 136 -14.84 13.98 6.43
N GLN A 137 -13.72 14.53 5.93
CA GLN A 137 -13.21 15.83 6.36
C GLN A 137 -14.12 16.97 5.89
N GLU A 138 -14.56 16.95 4.62
CA GLU A 138 -15.51 17.94 4.09
C GLU A 138 -16.84 17.92 4.87
N TYR A 139 -17.36 16.73 5.17
CA TYR A 139 -18.55 16.56 5.99
C TYR A 139 -18.38 17.17 7.39
N LYS A 140 -17.22 16.97 8.04
CA LYS A 140 -16.93 17.58 9.34
C LYS A 140 -16.91 19.10 9.27
N ILE A 141 -16.33 19.68 8.22
CA ILE A 141 -16.28 21.13 8.02
C ILE A 141 -17.70 21.68 7.87
N ILE A 142 -18.49 21.13 6.94
CA ILE A 142 -19.88 21.57 6.70
C ILE A 142 -20.72 21.43 7.97
N ARG A 143 -20.55 20.34 8.74
CA ARG A 143 -21.26 20.15 10.00
C ARG A 143 -20.92 21.22 11.02
N ASN A 144 -19.66 21.62 11.13
CA ASN A 144 -19.23 22.69 12.03
C ASN A 144 -19.77 24.05 11.58
N GLU A 145 -19.83 24.30 10.27
CA GLU A 145 -20.43 25.52 9.71
C GLU A 145 -21.93 25.61 10.05
N ILE A 146 -22.68 24.52 9.89
CA ILE A 146 -24.09 24.46 10.30
C ILE A 146 -24.24 24.78 11.78
N MET A 147 -23.42 24.18 12.65
CA MET A 147 -23.46 24.46 14.09
C MET A 147 -23.16 25.93 14.42
N ASN A 148 -22.24 26.57 13.69
CA ASN A 148 -21.95 27.98 13.89
C ASN A 148 -23.12 28.87 13.46
N ILE A 149 -23.73 28.58 12.31
CA ILE A 149 -24.91 29.31 11.82
C ILE A 149 -26.09 29.16 12.78
N ASP A 150 -26.34 27.96 13.32
CA ASP A 150 -27.39 27.72 14.31
C ASP A 150 -27.14 28.52 15.60
N ASN A 151 -25.90 28.62 16.05
CA ASN A 151 -25.54 29.44 17.21
C ASN A 151 -25.76 30.93 16.95
N GLU A 152 -25.37 31.43 15.78
CA GLU A 152 -25.62 32.81 15.36
C GLU A 152 -27.12 33.12 15.28
N TYR A 153 -27.91 32.22 14.68
CA TYR A 153 -29.36 32.33 14.61
C TYR A 153 -29.98 32.43 16.01
N ASN A 154 -29.57 31.56 16.93
CA ASN A 154 -30.08 31.57 18.30
C ASN A 154 -29.71 32.85 19.06
N ASN A 155 -28.51 33.38 18.84
CA ASN A 155 -28.09 34.66 19.44
C ASN A 155 -28.93 35.82 18.92
N ILE A 156 -29.14 35.93 17.60
CA ILE A 156 -29.97 36.96 16.98
C ILE A 156 -31.41 36.88 17.50
N MET A 157 -31.97 35.66 17.60
CA MET A 157 -33.31 35.47 18.14
C MET A 157 -33.43 35.89 19.62
N ALA A 158 -32.40 35.62 20.42
CA ALA A 158 -32.35 36.08 21.81
C ALA A 158 -32.27 37.61 21.93
N GLU A 159 -31.56 38.28 21.01
CA GLU A 159 -31.50 39.74 20.95
C GLU A 159 -32.84 40.36 20.56
N LEU A 160 -33.49 39.85 19.51
CA LEU A 160 -34.83 40.28 19.08
C LEU A 160 -35.86 40.19 20.21
N GLN A 161 -35.89 39.07 20.94
CA GLN A 161 -36.78 38.92 22.09
C GLN A 161 -36.53 39.96 23.19
N ARG A 162 -35.26 40.32 23.44
CA ARG A 162 -34.92 41.37 24.42
C ARG A 162 -35.38 42.74 23.96
N GLU A 163 -35.28 43.06 22.67
CA GLU A 163 -35.77 44.33 22.12
C GLU A 163 -37.29 44.43 22.17
N ASP A 164 -38.02 43.36 21.81
CA ASP A 164 -39.48 43.31 21.90
C ASP A 164 -40.00 43.47 23.34
N MET A 165 -39.29 42.92 24.32
CA MET A 165 -39.63 43.10 25.74
C MET A 165 -39.38 44.53 26.23
N LYS A 166 -38.41 45.24 25.66
CA LYS A 166 -38.15 46.66 25.97
C LYS A 166 -39.19 47.57 25.33
N SER A 167 -39.61 47.30 24.09
CA SER A 167 -40.59 48.13 23.38
C SER A 167 -41.98 48.06 24.01
N LYS A 168 -42.40 46.89 24.55
CA LYS A 168 -43.68 46.70 25.25
C LYS A 168 -43.76 47.36 26.64
N LYS A 169 -42.65 47.85 27.19
CA LYS A 169 -42.60 48.52 28.51
C LYS A 169 -42.67 50.04 28.44
N ASN A 170 -42.59 50.62 27.25
CA ASN A 170 -42.79 52.05 26.97
C ASN A 170 -44.16 52.27 26.32
#